data_AF-A0A7K5CMP8-F1
#
_entry.id   AF-A0A7K5CMP8-F1
#
_cell.length_a   1.000
_cell.length_b   1.000
_cell.length_c   1.000
_cell.angle_alpha   90.00
_cell.angle_beta   90.00
_cell.angle_gamma   90.00
#
_symmetry.space_group_name_H-M   'P 1'
#
loop_
_entity.id
_entity.type
_entity.pdbx_description
1 polymer ?
#
loop_
_entity_poly.entity_id
_entity_poly.type
_entity_poly.pdbx_seq_one_letter_code
_entity_poly.pdbx_strand_id
1 'polypeptide(L)' 'MTCQARSSYLADEVLWGHRFTPLLSLEEGFYEVDYGGFHHTVPVPTPACSARQLA' A
#
# COMPACT_ATOMS: atom_id res chain seq x y z
N MET A 1 -9.02 -6.46 -28.28
CA MET A 1 -9.82 -6.77 -27.08
C MET A 1 -9.52 -5.72 -26.03
N THR A 2 -10.52 -5.25 -25.29
CA THR A 2 -10.38 -4.25 -24.22
C THR A 2 -10.87 -4.85 -22.90
N CYS A 3 -10.15 -4.58 -21.80
CA CYS A 3 -10.47 -5.08 -20.44
C CYS A 3 -10.69 -3.90 -19.50
N GLN A 4 -11.60 -4.06 -18.53
CA GLN A 4 -11.84 -3.10 -17.45
C GLN A 4 -11.91 -3.83 -16.10
N ALA A 5 -11.13 -3.35 -15.13
CA ALA A 5 -11.22 -3.77 -13.73
C ALA A 5 -11.51 -2.54 -12.84
N ARG A 6 -12.42 -2.68 -11.87
CA ARG A 6 -12.84 -1.61 -10.96
C ARG A 6 -12.85 -2.16 -9.53
N SER A 7 -12.46 -1.32 -8.58
CA SER A 7 -12.56 -1.57 -7.14
C SER A 7 -12.80 -0.25 -6.41
N SER A 8 -13.22 -0.31 -5.16
CA SER A 8 -13.49 0.85 -4.31
C SER A 8 -13.06 0.58 -2.87
N TYR A 9 -12.87 1.65 -2.10
CA TYR A 9 -12.62 1.59 -0.66
C TYR A 9 -13.59 2.53 0.07
N LEU A 10 -14.25 2.04 1.12
CA LEU A 10 -15.03 2.80 2.08
C LEU A 10 -14.10 3.56 3.05
N ALA A 11 -14.66 4.49 3.81
CA ALA A 11 -13.85 5.36 4.70
C ALA A 11 -13.09 4.56 5.78
N ASP A 12 -13.68 3.47 6.27
CA ASP A 12 -13.10 2.54 7.24
C ASP A 12 -12.07 1.58 6.63
N GLU A 13 -12.03 1.45 5.30
CA GLU A 13 -11.03 0.66 4.57
C GLU A 13 -9.73 1.45 4.30
N VAL A 14 -9.72 2.76 4.56
CA VAL A 14 -8.55 3.64 4.42
C VAL A 14 -7.81 3.78 5.75
N LEU A 15 -6.68 3.08 5.86
CA LEU A 15 -5.88 3.05 7.09
C LEU A 15 -4.90 4.24 7.16
N TRP A 16 -5.16 5.21 8.04
CA TRP A 16 -4.24 6.34 8.29
C TRP A 16 -2.98 5.88 9.01
N GLY A 17 -1.82 6.32 8.53
CA GLY A 17 -0.53 6.01 9.15
C GLY A 17 -0.07 4.57 8.94
N HIS A 18 -0.48 3.95 7.83
CA HIS A 18 -0.03 2.63 7.42
C HIS A 18 0.83 2.71 6.14
N ARG A 19 1.76 1.77 6.00
CA ARG A 19 2.59 1.59 4.80
C ARG A 19 2.50 0.15 4.32
N PHE A 20 2.45 -0.06 3.01
CA PHE A 20 2.56 -1.40 2.42
C PHE A 20 3.94 -2.01 2.67
N THR A 21 3.97 -3.32 2.87
CA THR A 21 5.22 -4.07 2.95
C THR A 21 5.87 -4.10 1.56
N PRO A 22 7.21 -3.97 1.45
CA PRO A 22 7.89 -4.16 0.18
C PRO A 22 7.61 -5.55 -0.38
N LEU A 23 7.18 -5.61 -1.64
CA LEU A 23 6.83 -6.87 -2.32
C LEU A 23 7.91 -7.34 -3.29
N LEU A 24 8.80 -6.43 -3.69
CA LEU A 24 9.80 -6.66 -4.71
C LEU A 24 11.16 -6.85 -4.05
N SER A 25 11.79 -8.00 -4.26
CA SER A 25 13.18 -8.27 -3.88
C SER A 25 14.02 -8.53 -5.14
N LEU A 26 15.33 -8.31 -5.03
CA LEU A 26 16.30 -8.71 -6.05
C LEU A 26 17.05 -9.93 -5.51
N GLU A 27 16.76 -11.11 -6.04
CA GLU A 27 17.38 -12.37 -5.64
C GLU A 27 18.14 -12.97 -6.82
N GLU A 28 19.42 -13.27 -6.62
CA GLU A 28 20.29 -13.92 -7.61
C GLU A 28 20.27 -13.28 -9.03
N GLY A 29 20.04 -11.97 -9.11
CA GLY A 29 20.01 -11.22 -10.37
C GLY A 29 18.63 -11.13 -11.04
N PHE A 30 17.58 -11.67 -10.41
CA PHE A 30 16.20 -11.56 -10.86
C PHE A 30 15.34 -10.83 -9.83
N TYR A 31 14.28 -10.19 -10.31
CA TYR A 31 13.28 -9.61 -9.42
C TYR A 31 12.22 -10.65 -9.06
N GLU A 32 12.03 -10.86 -7.76
CA GLU A 32 10.97 -11.70 -7.22
C GLU A 32 9.85 -10.83 -6.61
N VAL A 33 8.61 -11.28 -6.76
CA VAL A 33 7.41 -10.60 -6.25
C VAL A 33 6.67 -11.52 -5.29
N ASP A 34 6.64 -11.16 -4.01
CA ASP A 34 5.83 -11.86 -3.00
C ASP A 34 4.37 -11.37 -3.02
N TYR A 35 3.51 -12.12 -3.71
CA TYR A 35 2.06 -11.85 -3.71
C TYR A 35 1.36 -12.22 -2.41
N GLY A 36 1.95 -13.06 -1.55
CA GLY A 36 1.40 -13.38 -0.22
C GLY A 36 1.37 -12.14 0.69
N GLY A 37 2.36 -11.27 0.56
CA GLY A 37 2.45 -9.98 1.23
C GLY A 37 1.65 -8.84 0.58
N PHE A 38 0.99 -9.05 -0.57
CA PHE A 38 0.46 -7.95 -1.40
C PHE A 38 -0.46 -6.98 -0.65
N HIS A 39 -1.32 -7.51 0.23
CA HIS A 39 -2.25 -6.70 1.03
C HIS A 39 -1.69 -6.32 2.41
N HIS A 40 -0.49 -6.77 2.77
CA HIS A 40 0.06 -6.59 4.11
C HIS A 40 0.54 -5.15 4.32
N THR A 41 0.02 -4.52 5.38
CA THR A 41 0.40 -3.17 5.78
C THR A 41 0.92 -3.16 7.21
N VAL A 42 1.82 -2.23 7.49
CA VAL A 42 2.39 -2.01 8.82
C VAL A 42 2.15 -0.57 9.27
N PRO A 43 1.87 -0.33 10.57
CA PRO A 43 1.73 1.03 11.09
C PRO A 43 3.09 1.75 11.09
N VAL A 44 3.09 3.05 10.80
CA VAL A 44 4.27 3.91 10.78
C VAL A 44 3.98 5.25 11.48
N PRO A 45 4.97 5.85 12.16
CA PRO A 45 4.80 7.17 12.78
C PRO A 45 4.32 8.21 11.77
N THR A 46 3.09 8.68 11.93
CA THR A 46 2.43 9.61 11.02
C THR A 46 1.71 10.68 11.83
N PRO A 47 1.87 11.98 11.51
CA PRO A 47 1.16 13.05 12.19
C PRO A 47 -0.36 12.84 12.15
N ALA A 48 -1.02 13.03 13.29
CA ALA A 48 -2.49 12.95 13.41
C ALA A 48 -3.14 14.29 13.07
N CYS A 49 -2.92 14.79 11.85
CA CYS A 49 -3.47 16.04 11.37
C CYS A 49 -3.94 15.92 9.92
N SER A 50 -4.85 16.81 9.52
CA SER A 50 -5.23 16.92 8.11
C SER A 50 -4.06 17.43 7.26
N ALA A 51 -4.06 17.09 5.96
CA ALA A 51 -3.06 17.62 5.03
C ALA A 51 -3.03 19.16 4.99
N ARG A 52 -4.17 19.81 5.22
CA ARG A 52 -4.28 21.28 5.29
C ARG A 52 -3.54 21.88 6.50
N GLN A 53 -3.48 21.17 7.62
CA GLN A 53 -2.75 21.62 8.80
C GLN A 53 -1.25 21.32 8.74
N LEU A 54 -0.85 20.38 7.88
CA LEU A 54 0.56 19.99 7.70
C LEU A 54 1.32 20.91 6.72
N ALA A 55 0.59 21.53 5.79
CA ALA A 55 1.11 22.52 4.83
C ALA A 55 1.35 23.88 5.49
#